data_AF-A9D6L1-F1
#
_entry.id   AF-A9D6L1-F1
#
_cell.length_a   1.000
_cell.length_b   1.000
_cell.length_c   1.000
_cell.angle_alpha   90.00
_cell.angle_beta   90.00
_cell.angle_gamma   90.00
#
_symmetry.space_group_name_H-M   'P 1'
#
loop_
_entity.id
_entity.type
_entity.pdbx_description
1 polymer ?
#
loop_
_entity_poly.entity_id
_entity_poly.type
_entity_poly.pdbx_seq_one_letter_code
_entity_poly.pdbx_strand_id
1 'polypeptide(L)'
;MAAKKKDKDKDDAPKKSPGIMGLVSKLLAVFAILLAAVFFASMYDVGQMGLHHTIKGFAVAIVPVFALLSIAALFLSPKTSAEGSVDIAEIAALQEFRSKATSQILALQNRLDSFSGQDLESLKARNEELEAQLDAIHQAEREKVDGEIEALRQRNIELEEQIKKWAFEAVDKSVKGEEVEPMQAA
;
A
#
# COMPACT_ATOMS: atom_id res chain seq x y z
N MET A 1 -33.89 -16.64 84.98
CA MET A 1 -34.70 -15.89 84.00
C MET A 1 -33.72 -15.31 82.99
N ALA A 2 -33.69 -15.79 81.74
CA ALA A 2 -34.47 -15.26 80.59
C ALA A 2 -34.13 -13.78 80.32
N ALA A 3 -33.84 -13.30 79.10
CA ALA A 3 -33.64 -13.88 77.79
C ALA A 3 -33.11 -12.78 76.85
N LYS A 4 -32.29 -13.19 75.86
CA LYS A 4 -32.21 -12.72 74.45
C LYS A 4 -32.78 -11.34 74.08
N LYS A 5 -31.94 -10.58 73.35
CA LYS A 5 -32.10 -10.22 71.92
C LYS A 5 -30.90 -9.35 71.52
N LYS A 6 -30.34 -9.37 70.32
CA LYS A 6 -30.38 -10.24 69.14
C LYS A 6 -29.36 -9.60 68.19
N ASP A 7 -28.54 -10.41 67.55
CA ASP A 7 -27.68 -10.03 66.44
C ASP A 7 -28.39 -9.13 65.43
N LYS A 8 -27.64 -8.16 64.92
CA LYS A 8 -27.73 -7.79 63.51
C LYS A 8 -26.36 -7.32 63.05
N ASP A 9 -25.63 -8.30 62.53
CA ASP A 9 -24.87 -8.16 61.28
C ASP A 9 -25.45 -7.05 60.40
N LYS A 10 -24.55 -6.20 59.93
CA LYS A 10 -24.52 -5.72 58.55
C LYS A 10 -23.13 -5.17 58.26
N ASP A 11 -22.17 -6.08 58.31
CA ASP A 11 -21.21 -6.19 57.22
C ASP A 11 -22.03 -6.38 55.94
N ASP A 12 -22.11 -5.34 55.11
CA ASP A 12 -22.53 -5.40 53.70
C ASP A 12 -22.35 -4.01 53.08
N ALA A 13 -21.13 -3.48 53.14
CA ALA A 13 -20.71 -2.54 52.11
C ALA A 13 -20.32 -3.40 50.90
N PRO A 14 -21.05 -3.36 49.78
CA PRO A 14 -20.70 -4.18 48.64
C PRO A 14 -19.32 -3.75 48.17
N LYS A 15 -18.34 -4.64 48.29
CA LYS A 15 -17.13 -4.60 47.46
C LYS A 15 -17.62 -4.55 46.03
N LYS A 16 -17.73 -3.34 45.47
CA LYS A 16 -18.06 -3.14 44.06
C LYS A 16 -16.91 -3.79 43.31
N SER A 17 -17.17 -5.00 42.82
CA SER A 17 -16.35 -5.62 41.80
C SER A 17 -16.08 -4.57 40.72
N PRO A 18 -14.88 -4.54 40.12
CA PRO A 18 -14.63 -3.70 38.96
C PRO A 18 -15.59 -4.20 37.89
N GLY A 19 -16.76 -3.56 37.83
CA GLY A 19 -17.88 -4.03 37.06
C GLY A 19 -17.46 -4.09 35.60
N ILE A 20 -18.04 -5.04 34.87
CA ILE A 20 -17.84 -5.24 33.43
C ILE A 20 -17.82 -3.90 32.66
N MET A 21 -18.56 -2.90 33.13
CA MET A 21 -18.58 -1.52 32.64
C MET A 21 -17.21 -0.81 32.60
N GLY A 22 -16.34 -1.00 33.61
CA GLY A 22 -14.99 -0.43 33.64
C GLY A 22 -14.06 -1.08 32.62
N LEU A 23 -14.15 -2.39 32.44
CA LEU A 23 -13.44 -3.12 31.38
C LEU A 23 -13.91 -2.72 29.99
N VAL A 24 -15.22 -2.54 29.81
CA VAL A 24 -15.82 -2.05 28.56
C VAL A 24 -15.32 -0.64 28.22
N SER A 25 -15.20 0.27 29.19
CA SER A 25 -14.66 1.61 28.95
C SER A 25 -13.20 1.61 28.46
N LYS A 26 -12.35 0.74 29.04
CA LYS A 26 -10.95 0.58 28.63
C LYS A 26 -10.84 -0.05 27.24
N LEU A 27 -11.64 -1.07 26.95
CA LEU A 27 -11.70 -1.69 25.62
C LEU A 27 -12.14 -0.67 24.56
N LEU A 28 -13.19 0.11 24.84
CA LEU A 28 -13.66 1.16 23.95
C LEU A 28 -12.61 2.24 23.69
N ALA A 29 -11.87 2.66 24.73
CA ALA A 29 -10.77 3.62 24.58
C ALA A 29 -9.63 3.07 23.71
N VAL A 30 -9.25 1.80 23.89
CA VAL A 30 -8.24 1.14 23.05
C VAL A 30 -8.70 1.03 21.60
N PHE A 31 -9.97 0.65 21.39
CA PHE A 31 -10.57 0.60 20.05
C PHE A 31 -10.62 1.98 19.38
N ALA A 32 -10.92 3.04 20.13
CA ALA A 32 -10.90 4.40 19.62
C ALA A 32 -9.48 4.81 19.18
N ILE A 33 -8.46 4.54 19.98
CA ILE A 33 -7.06 4.84 19.63
C ILE A 33 -6.62 4.05 18.38
N LEU A 34 -6.98 2.78 18.29
CA LEU A 34 -6.71 1.95 17.10
C LEU A 34 -7.40 2.50 15.85
N LEU A 35 -8.68 2.89 15.95
CA LEU A 35 -9.43 3.48 14.84
C LEU A 35 -8.83 4.82 14.40
N ALA A 36 -8.38 5.66 15.34
CA ALA A 36 -7.72 6.92 15.04
C ALA A 36 -6.37 6.70 14.33
N ALA A 37 -5.59 5.72 14.77
CA ALA A 37 -4.32 5.37 14.12
C ALA A 37 -4.52 4.83 12.70
N VAL A 38 -5.52 3.96 12.49
CA VAL A 38 -5.90 3.45 11.16
C VAL A 38 -6.41 4.58 10.26
N PHE A 39 -7.21 5.51 10.80
CA PHE A 39 -7.69 6.67 10.06
C PHE A 39 -6.54 7.56 9.60
N PHE A 40 -5.59 7.88 10.48
CA PHE A 40 -4.42 8.68 10.12
C PHE A 40 -3.51 7.97 9.12
N ALA A 41 -3.27 6.67 9.29
CA ALA A 41 -2.48 5.87 8.36
C ALA A 41 -3.14 5.83 6.96
N SER A 42 -4.45 5.58 6.89
CA SER A 42 -5.18 5.58 5.61
C SER A 42 -5.22 6.97 4.95
N MET A 43 -5.27 8.05 5.73
CA MET A 43 -5.26 9.41 5.21
C MET A 43 -3.88 9.81 4.66
N TYR A 44 -2.80 9.30 5.27
CA TYR A 44 -1.44 9.47 4.78
C TYR A 44 -1.19 8.69 3.48
N ASP A 45 -1.63 7.43 3.43
CA ASP A 45 -1.47 6.54 2.27
C ASP A 45 -2.28 7.03 1.05
N VAL A 46 -3.52 7.49 1.27
CA VAL A 46 -4.38 8.00 0.21
C VAL A 46 -4.03 9.42 -0.23
N GLY A 47 -3.40 10.20 0.63
CA GLY A 47 -2.83 11.50 0.26
C GLY A 47 -1.72 11.39 -0.78
N GLN A 48 -0.96 10.29 -0.82
CA GLN A 48 0.08 10.08 -1.82
C GLN A 48 -0.44 9.44 -3.12
N MET A 49 -1.51 8.64 -3.07
CA MET A 49 -2.06 7.94 -4.26
C MET A 49 -3.19 8.68 -5.00
N GLY A 50 -3.58 9.88 -4.57
CA GLY A 50 -4.61 10.68 -5.28
C GLY A 50 -6.03 10.09 -5.22
N LEU A 51 -6.29 9.11 -4.36
CA LEU A 51 -7.56 8.38 -4.23
C LEU A 51 -8.61 9.11 -3.35
N HIS A 52 -8.62 10.44 -3.37
CA HIS A 52 -9.50 11.26 -2.52
C HIS A 52 -11.00 11.05 -2.76
N HIS A 53 -11.40 10.54 -3.93
CA HIS A 53 -12.82 10.37 -4.28
C HIS A 53 -13.46 9.10 -3.72
N THR A 54 -12.71 8.02 -3.52
CA THR A 54 -13.21 6.75 -2.97
C THR A 54 -13.30 6.76 -1.45
N ILE A 55 -12.42 7.50 -0.77
CA ILE A 55 -12.39 7.56 0.71
C ILE A 55 -13.47 8.44 1.32
N LYS A 56 -13.95 9.47 0.61
CA LYS A 56 -15.03 10.34 1.12
C LYS A 56 -16.28 9.54 1.52
N GLY A 57 -16.61 8.47 0.80
CA GLY A 57 -17.76 7.61 1.12
C GLY A 57 -17.60 6.83 2.43
N PHE A 58 -16.42 6.27 2.68
CA PHE A 58 -16.15 5.46 3.88
C PHE A 58 -15.83 6.30 5.12
N ALA A 59 -15.15 7.45 4.94
CA ALA A 59 -14.83 8.37 6.02
C ALA A 59 -16.08 9.00 6.66
N VAL A 60 -17.14 9.24 5.87
CA VAL A 60 -18.43 9.75 6.36
C VAL A 60 -19.07 8.81 7.38
N ALA A 61 -18.84 7.50 7.30
CA ALA A 61 -19.38 6.53 8.26
C ALA A 61 -18.49 6.38 9.51
N ILE A 62 -17.16 6.36 9.33
CA ILE A 62 -16.22 6.03 10.41
C ILE A 62 -16.04 7.19 11.40
N VAL A 63 -15.98 8.44 10.91
CA VAL A 63 -15.79 9.63 11.75
C VAL A 63 -16.90 9.84 12.79
N PRO A 64 -18.21 9.76 12.45
CA PRO A 64 -19.26 9.89 13.46
C PRO A 64 -19.30 8.72 14.44
N VAL A 65 -18.96 7.50 14.01
CA VAL A 65 -18.87 6.33 14.91
C VAL A 65 -17.73 6.50 15.91
N PHE A 66 -16.57 6.96 15.46
CA PHE A 66 -15.45 7.30 16.33
C PHE A 66 -15.80 8.43 17.33
N ALA A 67 -16.47 9.48 16.87
CA ALA A 67 -16.90 10.59 17.73
C ALA A 67 -17.88 10.13 18.81
N LEU A 68 -18.88 9.32 18.45
CA LEU A 68 -19.86 8.78 19.40
C LEU A 68 -19.21 7.87 20.44
N LEU A 69 -18.29 6.99 20.01
CA LEU A 69 -17.58 6.09 20.93
C LEU A 69 -16.63 6.85 21.86
N SER A 70 -15.97 7.89 21.39
CA SER A 70 -15.07 8.72 22.19
C SER A 70 -15.83 9.52 23.25
N ILE A 71 -16.99 10.08 22.89
CA ILE A 71 -17.87 10.78 23.83
C ILE A 71 -18.43 9.80 24.87
N ALA A 72 -18.90 8.61 24.44
CA ALA A 72 -19.39 7.59 25.35
C ALA A 72 -18.31 7.14 26.36
N ALA A 73 -17.05 7.01 25.93
CA ALA A 73 -15.94 6.67 26.81
C ALA A 73 -15.63 7.75 27.86
N LEU A 74 -15.82 9.03 27.54
CA LEU A 74 -15.66 10.13 28.51
C LEU A 74 -16.73 10.13 29.59
N PHE A 75 -17.98 9.76 29.25
CA PHE A 75 -19.08 9.73 30.22
C PHE A 75 -19.16 8.41 31.01
N LEU A 76 -18.66 7.29 30.47
CA LEU A 76 -18.60 6.00 31.16
C LEU A 76 -17.29 5.78 31.92
N SER A 77 -16.30 6.67 31.81
CA SER A 77 -15.10 6.60 32.64
C SER A 77 -15.47 6.89 34.10
N PRO A 78 -15.29 5.93 35.02
CA PRO A 78 -15.53 6.19 36.43
C PRO A 78 -14.59 7.31 36.90
N LYS A 79 -15.14 8.31 37.61
CA LYS A 79 -14.34 9.30 38.35
C LYS A 79 -13.28 8.53 39.13
N THR A 80 -12.01 8.68 38.73
CA THR A 80 -10.89 8.12 39.46
C THR A 80 -10.86 8.79 40.81
N SER A 81 -11.42 8.11 41.82
CA SER A 81 -11.10 8.39 43.22
C SER A 81 -9.60 8.23 43.34
N ALA A 82 -8.91 9.36 43.38
CA ALA A 82 -7.53 9.46 43.78
C ALA A 82 -7.47 9.05 45.25
N GLU A 83 -7.23 7.77 45.51
CA GLU A 83 -6.87 7.29 46.85
C GLU A 83 -5.68 6.32 46.71
N GLY A 84 -4.53 6.93 46.47
CA GLY A 84 -3.38 6.80 47.37
C GLY A 84 -2.96 5.41 47.85
N SER A 85 -2.70 4.46 46.95
CA SER A 85 -1.61 3.51 47.15
C SER A 85 -1.12 3.02 45.80
N VAL A 86 -0.19 3.76 45.21
CA VAL A 86 0.58 3.23 44.09
C VAL A 86 1.50 2.17 44.70
N ASP A 87 1.15 0.91 44.49
CA ASP A 87 1.89 -0.23 45.02
C ASP A 87 3.31 -0.18 44.44
N ILE A 88 4.33 -0.07 45.30
CA ILE A 88 5.73 0.12 44.89
C ILE A 88 6.19 -1.04 44.00
N ALA A 89 5.60 -2.23 44.19
CA ALA A 89 5.80 -3.40 43.33
C ALA A 89 5.25 -3.20 41.90
N GLU A 90 4.14 -2.49 41.74
CA GLU A 90 3.55 -2.19 40.43
C GLU A 90 4.37 -1.14 39.67
N ILE A 91 4.97 -0.17 40.38
CA ILE A 91 5.93 0.78 39.79
C ILE A 91 7.19 0.07 39.31
N ALA A 92 7.72 -0.89 40.09
CA ALA A 92 8.88 -1.67 39.70
C ALA A 92 8.60 -2.55 38.48
N ALA A 93 7.44 -3.22 38.45
CA ALA A 93 7.01 -4.01 37.29
C ALA A 93 6.80 -3.15 36.04
N LEU A 94 6.27 -1.93 36.18
CA LEU A 94 6.12 -0.97 35.09
C LEU A 94 7.48 -0.46 34.58
N GLN A 95 8.46 -0.25 35.45
CA GLN A 95 9.83 0.10 35.04
C GLN A 95 10.49 -1.03 34.26
N GLU A 96 10.36 -2.28 34.72
CA GLU A 96 10.94 -3.45 34.04
C GLU A 96 10.25 -3.70 32.68
N PHE A 97 8.93 -3.54 32.62
CA PHE A 97 8.18 -3.59 31.37
C PHE A 97 8.60 -2.46 30.42
N ARG A 98 8.80 -1.24 30.93
CA ARG A 98 9.27 -0.10 30.14
C ARG A 98 10.68 -0.34 29.59
N SER A 99 11.60 -0.89 30.38
CA SER A 99 12.94 -1.22 29.88
C SER A 99 12.89 -2.32 28.82
N LYS A 100 12.05 -3.34 29.01
CA LYS A 100 11.89 -4.43 28.05
C LYS A 100 11.24 -3.94 26.76
N ALA A 101 10.20 -3.13 26.84
CA ALA A 101 9.54 -2.50 25.70
C ALA A 101 10.52 -1.58 24.95
N THR A 102 11.32 -0.77 25.67
CA THR A 102 12.32 0.11 25.04
C THR A 102 13.38 -0.71 24.31
N SER A 103 13.84 -1.82 24.89
CA SER A 103 14.79 -2.72 24.22
C SER A 103 14.22 -3.38 22.96
N GLN A 104 12.93 -3.76 22.98
CA GLN A 104 12.24 -4.32 21.82
C GLN A 104 12.00 -3.28 20.73
N ILE A 105 11.66 -2.04 21.11
CA ILE A 105 11.51 -0.92 20.17
C ILE A 105 12.84 -0.62 19.49
N LEU A 106 13.96 -0.57 20.23
CA LEU A 106 15.29 -0.38 19.65
C LEU A 106 15.69 -1.53 18.73
N ALA A 107 15.37 -2.77 19.09
CA ALA A 107 15.61 -3.93 18.24
C ALA A 107 14.78 -3.90 16.94
N LEU A 108 13.53 -3.45 17.02
CA LEU A 108 12.67 -3.26 15.85
C LEU A 108 13.13 -2.10 14.99
N GLN A 109 13.57 -0.99 15.59
CA GLN A 109 14.12 0.15 14.87
C GLN A 109 15.37 -0.25 14.08
N ASN A 110 16.32 -0.95 14.70
CA ASN A 110 17.51 -1.44 14.02
C ASN A 110 17.18 -2.42 12.88
N ARG A 111 16.18 -3.29 13.06
CA ARG A 111 15.72 -4.17 11.99
C ARG A 111 15.07 -3.40 10.85
N LEU A 112 14.23 -2.42 11.18
CA LEU A 112 13.55 -1.57 10.20
C LEU A 112 14.56 -0.74 9.39
N ASP A 113 15.56 -0.16 10.05
CA ASP A 113 16.63 0.60 9.39
C ASP A 113 17.47 -0.31 8.47
N SER A 114 17.80 -1.52 8.92
CA SER A 114 18.53 -2.49 8.09
C SER A 114 17.73 -2.96 6.86
N PHE A 115 16.42 -3.18 7.04
CA PHE A 115 15.53 -3.65 5.98
C PHE A 115 15.24 -2.52 4.98
N SER A 116 14.94 -1.32 5.48
CA SER A 116 14.66 -0.15 4.65
C SER A 116 15.86 0.28 3.82
N GLY A 117 17.08 0.22 4.38
CA GLY A 117 18.29 0.60 3.63
C GLY A 117 18.61 -0.39 2.51
N GLN A 118 18.61 -1.69 2.83
CA GLN A 118 18.94 -2.74 1.86
C GLN A 118 17.87 -2.87 0.76
N ASP A 119 16.59 -2.80 1.13
CA ASP A 119 15.52 -2.89 0.15
C ASP A 119 15.53 -1.69 -0.80
N LEU A 120 15.69 -0.45 -0.30
CA LEU A 120 15.77 0.73 -1.16
C LEU A 120 16.91 0.65 -2.17
N GLU A 121 18.10 0.26 -1.73
CA GLU A 121 19.25 0.11 -2.63
C GLU A 121 19.01 -1.02 -3.65
N SER A 122 18.44 -2.14 -3.23
CA SER A 122 18.12 -3.25 -4.14
C SER A 122 17.02 -2.91 -5.15
N LEU A 123 15.99 -2.17 -4.72
CA LEU A 123 14.90 -1.67 -5.55
C LEU A 123 15.42 -0.62 -6.55
N LYS A 124 16.35 0.23 -6.13
CA LYS A 124 17.00 1.19 -7.02
C LYS A 124 17.86 0.49 -8.06
N ALA A 125 18.70 -0.46 -7.65
CA ALA A 125 19.53 -1.24 -8.56
C ALA A 125 18.68 -2.02 -9.58
N ARG A 126 17.55 -2.61 -9.15
CA ARG A 126 16.61 -3.28 -10.06
C ARG A 126 15.90 -2.32 -11.00
N ASN A 127 15.54 -1.12 -10.55
CA ASN A 127 14.98 -0.11 -11.46
C ASN A 127 16.00 0.32 -12.50
N GLU A 128 17.25 0.59 -12.10
CA GLU A 128 18.32 0.93 -13.04
C GLU A 128 18.58 -0.22 -14.04
N GLU A 129 18.54 -1.47 -13.59
CA GLU A 129 18.65 -2.65 -14.46
C GLU A 129 17.47 -2.75 -15.44
N LEU A 130 16.24 -2.54 -14.97
CA LEU A 130 15.04 -2.57 -15.81
C LEU A 130 15.04 -1.43 -16.84
N GLU A 131 15.48 -0.23 -16.45
CA GLU A 131 15.67 0.90 -17.37
C GLU A 131 16.70 0.56 -18.44
N ALA A 132 17.84 -0.02 -18.07
CA ALA A 132 18.87 -0.45 -19.02
C ALA A 132 18.36 -1.55 -19.98
N GLN A 133 17.55 -2.50 -19.48
CA GLN A 133 16.92 -3.52 -20.34
C GLN A 133 15.90 -2.90 -21.30
N LEU A 134 15.12 -1.92 -20.85
CA LEU A 134 14.12 -1.24 -21.66
C LEU A 134 14.78 -0.44 -22.79
N ASP A 135 15.87 0.26 -22.48
CA ASP A 135 16.68 0.98 -23.48
C ASP A 135 17.32 0.02 -24.49
N ALA A 136 17.84 -1.13 -24.03
CA ALA A 136 18.39 -2.15 -24.91
C ALA A 136 17.32 -2.73 -25.87
N ILE A 137 16.10 -2.98 -25.38
CA ILE A 137 14.98 -3.45 -26.21
C ILE A 137 14.60 -2.38 -27.23
N HIS A 138 14.46 -1.12 -26.81
CA HIS A 138 14.14 -0.03 -27.72
C HIS A 138 15.21 0.17 -28.80
N GLN A 139 16.49 0.01 -28.45
CA GLN A 139 17.57 0.10 -29.42
C GLN A 139 17.54 -1.07 -30.41
N ALA A 140 17.34 -2.31 -29.93
CA ALA A 140 17.19 -3.47 -30.80
C ALA A 140 15.95 -3.36 -31.72
N GLU A 141 14.85 -2.79 -31.22
CA GLU A 141 13.65 -2.54 -32.03
C GLU A 141 13.91 -1.49 -33.11
N ARG A 142 14.60 -0.39 -32.78
CA ARG A 142 15.00 0.61 -33.78
C ARG A 142 15.90 0.01 -34.85
N GLU A 143 16.92 -0.75 -34.47
CA GLU A 143 17.83 -1.41 -35.41
C GLU A 143 17.08 -2.40 -36.32
N LYS A 144 16.11 -3.14 -35.78
CA LYS A 144 15.27 -4.04 -36.56
C LYS A 144 14.39 -3.28 -37.55
N VAL A 145 13.73 -2.21 -37.09
CA VAL A 145 12.89 -1.35 -37.94
C VAL A 145 13.74 -0.71 -39.04
N ASP A 146 14.91 -0.19 -38.72
CA ASP A 146 15.83 0.40 -39.70
C ASP A 146 16.30 -0.64 -40.73
N GLY A 147 16.59 -1.87 -40.28
CA GLY A 147 16.92 -3.00 -41.17
C GLY A 147 15.77 -3.40 -42.09
N GLU A 148 14.54 -3.46 -41.58
CA GLU A 148 13.34 -3.72 -42.40
C GLU A 148 13.06 -2.60 -43.40
N ILE A 149 13.24 -1.34 -43.01
CA ILE A 149 13.10 -0.18 -43.90
C ILE A 149 14.11 -0.25 -45.04
N GLU A 150 15.38 -0.57 -44.74
CA GLU A 150 16.42 -0.67 -45.76
C GLU A 150 16.18 -1.86 -46.71
N ALA A 151 15.73 -3.00 -46.18
CA ALA A 151 15.32 -4.14 -47.00
C ALA A 151 14.13 -3.81 -47.92
N LEU A 152 13.14 -3.06 -47.42
CA LEU A 152 12.02 -2.58 -48.23
C LEU A 152 12.48 -1.58 -49.30
N ARG A 153 13.43 -0.69 -49.00
CA ARG A 153 14.03 0.20 -50.00
C ARG A 153 14.75 -0.56 -51.09
N GLN A 154 15.56 -1.57 -50.73
CA GLN A 154 16.24 -2.41 -51.72
C GLN A 154 15.26 -3.14 -52.62
N ARG A 155 14.22 -3.76 -52.05
CA ARG A 155 13.14 -4.37 -52.86
C ARG A 155 12.44 -3.36 -53.76
N ASN A 156 12.22 -2.14 -53.29
CA ASN A 156 11.60 -1.10 -54.10
C ASN A 156 12.48 -0.73 -55.30
N ILE A 157 13.79 -0.55 -55.09
CA ILE A 157 14.76 -0.31 -56.16
C ILE A 157 14.78 -1.48 -57.16
N GLU A 158 14.80 -2.72 -56.68
CA GLU A 158 14.75 -3.91 -57.54
C GLU A 158 13.47 -3.96 -58.37
N LEU A 159 12.32 -3.67 -57.77
CA LEU A 159 11.04 -3.60 -58.47
C LEU A 159 11.02 -2.47 -59.50
N GLU A 160 11.55 -1.28 -59.18
CA GLU A 160 11.69 -0.19 -60.15
C GLU A 160 12.57 -0.57 -61.34
N GLU A 161 13.67 -1.29 -61.12
CA GLU A 161 14.52 -1.78 -62.21
C GLU A 161 13.80 -2.82 -63.08
N GLN A 162 13.04 -3.74 -62.47
CA GLN A 162 12.23 -4.71 -63.20
C GLN A 162 11.15 -4.01 -64.03
N ILE A 163 10.46 -3.01 -63.47
CA ILE A 163 9.48 -2.20 -64.19
C ILE A 163 10.13 -1.47 -65.36
N LYS A 164 11.31 -0.86 -65.17
CA LYS A 164 12.06 -0.18 -66.24
C LYS A 164 12.44 -1.15 -67.35
N LYS A 165 13.00 -2.32 -67.02
CA LYS A 165 13.37 -3.36 -67.99
C LYS A 165 12.17 -3.85 -68.78
N TRP A 166 11.09 -4.20 -68.08
CA TRP A 166 9.84 -4.62 -68.72
C TRP A 166 9.26 -3.52 -69.61
N ALA A 167 9.29 -2.26 -69.18
CA ALA A 167 8.81 -1.15 -70.01
C ALA A 167 9.64 -0.98 -71.30
N PHE A 168 10.97 -1.15 -71.23
CA PHE A 168 11.82 -1.14 -72.43
C PHE A 168 11.51 -2.32 -73.35
N GLU A 169 11.37 -3.53 -72.82
CA GLU A 169 11.04 -4.73 -73.60
C GLU A 169 9.64 -4.64 -74.22
N ALA A 170 8.67 -4.11 -73.48
CA ALA A 170 7.32 -3.87 -73.95
C ALA A 170 7.28 -2.89 -75.12
N VAL A 171 8.03 -1.79 -75.02
CA VAL A 171 8.15 -0.80 -76.11
C VAL A 171 8.86 -1.42 -77.32
N ASP A 172 9.95 -2.15 -77.13
CA ASP A 172 10.69 -2.80 -78.23
C ASP A 172 9.82 -3.84 -78.96
N LYS A 173 9.08 -4.68 -78.23
CA LYS A 173 8.12 -5.65 -78.80
C LYS A 173 6.96 -4.96 -79.51
N SER A 174 6.42 -3.88 -78.94
CA SER A 174 5.36 -3.10 -79.57
C SER A 174 5.81 -2.47 -80.89
N VAL A 175 7.04 -1.96 -80.97
CA VAL A 175 7.63 -1.43 -82.22
C VAL A 175 7.83 -2.54 -83.26
N LYS A 176 8.13 -3.77 -82.83
CA LYS A 176 8.28 -4.94 -83.69
C LYS A 176 6.96 -5.62 -84.08
N GLY A 177 5.84 -5.20 -83.47
CA GLY A 177 4.50 -5.78 -83.72
C GLY A 177 4.24 -7.11 -82.99
N GLU A 178 5.02 -7.43 -81.95
CA GLU A 178 4.85 -8.63 -81.12
C GLU A 178 3.99 -8.34 -79.87
N GLU A 179 3.28 -9.35 -79.37
CA GLU A 179 2.47 -9.22 -78.14
C GLU A 179 3.36 -9.09 -76.88
N VAL A 180 2.99 -8.17 -75.99
CA VAL A 180 3.69 -7.92 -74.72
C VAL A 180 3.07 -8.75 -73.61
N GLU A 181 3.85 -9.63 -72.99
CA GLU A 181 3.38 -10.38 -71.82
C GLU A 181 3.28 -9.49 -70.57
N PRO A 182 2.26 -9.70 -69.70
CA PRO A 182 2.09 -8.94 -68.49
C PRO A 182 3.22 -9.22 -67.49
N MET A 183 3.67 -8.17 -66.79
CA MET A 183 4.69 -8.26 -65.76
C MET A 183 4.21 -9.20 -64.63
N GLN A 184 4.91 -10.31 -64.43
CA GLN A 184 4.66 -11.20 -63.28
C GLN A 184 5.48 -10.71 -62.09
N ALA A 185 4.81 -10.34 -61.00
CA ALA A 185 5.48 -10.06 -59.74
C ALA A 185 5.97 -11.37 -59.12
N ALA A 186 7.26 -11.39 -58.73
CA ALA A 186 7.86 -12.49 -57.97
C ALA A 186 7.48 -12.44 -56.49
#